data_AF-A0A2U1L6Q8-F1
#
_entry.id   AF-A0A2U1L6Q8-F1
#
_cell.length_a   1.000
_cell.length_b   1.000
_cell.length_c   1.000
_cell.angle_alpha   90.00
_cell.angle_beta   90.00
_cell.angle_gamma   90.00
#
_symmetry.space_group_name_H-M   'P 1'
#
loop_
_entity.id
_entity.type
_entity.pdbx_description
1 polymer ?
#
loop_
_entity_poly.entity_id
_entity_poly.type
_entity_poly.pdbx_seq_one_letter_code
_entity_poly.pdbx_strand_id
1 'polypeptide(L)'
;MMFHDKLRRLKLKIKQWRVQNKSRECLRKQELAMQIKGIEEKIEAGIASLEDHEERSKILQEVADLENFVAMDTVQKARIKWDIEGTVQKARIKWDIEGDENTKFFHGLVKQKRRSQSIQGILHEGNWISEPHQVKEVFLNFYKEKFQANESLVSFSPFDDFIDANVTILPLHCTKSIRSVIMLSLAVECLVYCSIGFSCCFLTYFGDWIGI
;
A
#
# COMPACT_ATOMS: atom_id res chain seq x y z
N MET A 1 -1.29 8.11 17.16
CA MET A 1 -0.35 7.18 16.47
C MET A 1 -1.16 6.28 15.53
N MET A 2 -0.97 6.44 14.23
CA MET A 2 -1.83 5.81 13.22
C MET A 2 -1.59 4.30 13.14
N PHE A 3 -2.58 3.55 12.65
CA PHE A 3 -2.49 2.10 12.50
C PHE A 3 -1.30 1.70 11.58
N HIS A 4 -1.09 2.45 10.50
CA HIS A 4 0.05 2.23 9.60
C HIS A 4 1.41 2.36 10.30
N ASP A 5 1.56 3.29 11.25
CA ASP A 5 2.79 3.43 12.03
C ASP A 5 3.04 2.22 12.93
N LYS A 6 1.97 1.63 13.48
CA LYS A 6 2.06 0.40 14.29
C LYS A 6 2.55 -0.76 13.44
N LEU A 7 2.01 -0.93 12.24
CA LEU A 7 2.46 -1.96 11.30
C LEU A 7 3.91 -1.74 10.86
N ARG A 8 4.30 -0.50 10.57
CA ARG A 8 5.68 -0.15 10.21
C ARG A 8 6.67 -0.54 11.32
N ARG A 9 6.38 -0.17 12.56
CA ARG A 9 7.22 -0.55 13.72
C ARG A 9 7.26 -2.06 13.93
N LEU A 10 6.13 -2.75 13.79
CA LEU A 10 6.07 -4.20 13.91
C LEU A 10 6.95 -4.87 12.84
N LYS A 11 6.87 -4.43 11.59
CA LYS A 11 7.70 -4.92 10.48
C LYS A 11 9.19 -4.75 10.78
N LEU A 12 9.60 -3.60 11.34
CA LEU A 12 10.99 -3.36 11.74
C LEU A 12 11.43 -4.32 12.85
N LYS A 13 10.61 -4.49 13.90
CA LYS A 13 10.90 -5.44 14.98
C LYS A 13 11.02 -6.88 14.49
N ILE A 14 10.13 -7.32 13.58
CA ILE A 14 10.19 -8.65 12.98
C ILE A 14 11.47 -8.82 12.14
N LYS A 15 11.88 -7.81 11.37
CA LYS A 15 13.13 -7.84 10.62
C LYS A 15 14.35 -7.96 11.54
N GLN A 16 14.39 -7.16 12.60
CA GLN A 16 15.47 -7.20 13.59
C GLN A 16 15.51 -8.56 14.29
N TRP A 17 14.36 -9.06 14.75
CA TRP A 17 14.24 -10.37 15.37
C TRP A 17 14.73 -11.48 14.44
N ARG A 18 14.39 -11.43 13.15
CA ARG A 18 14.85 -12.43 12.16
C ARG A 18 16.38 -12.47 12.04
N VAL A 19 17.03 -11.30 11.96
CA VAL A 19 18.49 -11.21 11.88
C VAL A 19 19.13 -11.76 13.16
N GLN A 20 18.63 -11.33 14.32
CA GLN A 20 19.11 -11.80 15.61
C GLN A 20 18.92 -13.31 15.78
N ASN A 21 17.76 -13.83 15.41
CA ASN A 21 17.45 -15.26 15.51
C ASN A 21 18.39 -16.09 14.64
N LYS A 22 18.60 -15.69 13.38
CA LYS A 22 19.55 -16.37 12.48
C LYS A 22 20.98 -16.34 13.01
N SER A 23 21.40 -15.22 13.62
CA SER A 23 22.71 -15.12 14.27
C SER A 23 22.82 -16.07 15.46
N ARG A 24 21.78 -16.15 16.32
CA ARG A 24 21.74 -17.05 17.47
C ARG A 24 21.80 -18.51 17.04
N GLU A 25 21.04 -18.90 16.02
CA GLU A 25 21.08 -20.25 15.43
C GLU A 25 22.48 -20.60 14.92
N CYS A 26 23.15 -19.67 14.22
CA CYS A 26 24.51 -19.89 13.72
C CYS A 26 25.53 -20.08 14.85
N LEU A 27 25.45 -19.23 15.88
CA LEU A 27 26.33 -19.33 17.05
C LEU A 27 26.10 -20.64 17.81
N ARG A 28 24.84 -21.06 18.00
CA ARG A 28 24.52 -22.33 18.66
C ARG A 28 25.06 -23.53 17.88
N LYS A 29 24.92 -23.54 16.55
CA LYS A 29 25.52 -24.60 15.72
C LYS A 29 27.04 -24.64 15.82
N GLN A 30 27.69 -23.48 15.86
CA GLN A 30 29.15 -23.40 16.04
C GLN A 30 29.58 -23.92 17.42
N GLU A 31 28.85 -23.58 18.47
CA GLU A 31 29.09 -24.07 19.83
C GLU A 31 28.97 -25.60 19.92
N LEU A 32 27.88 -26.17 19.41
CA LEU A 32 27.67 -27.63 19.40
C LEU A 32 28.76 -28.34 18.59
N ALA A 33 29.19 -27.77 17.47
CA ALA A 33 30.28 -28.32 16.66
C ALA A 33 31.62 -28.32 17.40
N MET A 34 31.92 -27.27 18.17
CA MET A 34 33.13 -27.23 19.01
C MET A 34 33.07 -28.25 20.15
N GLN A 35 31.90 -28.44 20.77
CA GLN A 35 31.70 -29.44 21.83
C GLN A 35 31.88 -30.87 21.29
N ILE A 36 31.27 -31.20 20.14
CA ILE A 36 31.49 -32.50 19.48
C ILE A 36 32.97 -32.72 19.21
N LYS A 37 33.65 -31.73 18.63
CA LYS A 37 35.08 -31.85 18.31
C LYS A 37 35.91 -32.16 19.55
N GLY A 38 35.67 -31.48 20.67
CA GLY A 38 36.39 -31.74 21.92
C GLY A 38 36.13 -33.15 22.47
N ILE A 39 34.91 -33.67 22.32
CA ILE A 39 34.58 -35.05 22.69
C ILE A 39 35.30 -36.04 21.76
N GLU A 40 35.32 -35.78 20.46
CA GLU A 40 36.01 -36.63 19.47
C GLU A 40 37.51 -36.72 19.73
N GLU A 41 38.15 -35.62 20.10
CA GLU A 41 39.56 -35.60 20.53
C GLU A 41 39.80 -36.49 21.78
N LYS A 42 38.89 -36.50 22.76
CA LYS A 42 38.98 -37.39 23.93
C LYS A 42 38.80 -38.87 23.55
N ILE A 43 37.92 -39.16 22.58
CA ILE A 43 37.69 -40.52 22.07
C ILE A 43 38.95 -41.02 21.37
N GLU A 44 39.56 -40.22 20.50
CA GLU A 44 40.79 -40.56 19.79
C GLU A 44 41.97 -40.78 20.75
N ALA A 45 42.07 -39.97 21.80
CA ALA A 45 43.07 -40.13 22.86
C ALA A 45 42.80 -41.33 23.78
N GLY A 46 41.66 -42.02 23.65
CA GLY A 46 41.28 -43.17 24.48
C GLY A 46 40.98 -42.82 25.95
N ILE A 47 40.70 -41.55 26.24
CA ILE A 47 40.43 -41.04 27.60
C ILE A 47 38.97 -40.63 27.81
N ALA A 48 38.11 -40.82 26.81
CA ALA A 48 36.69 -40.48 26.89
C ALA A 48 35.98 -41.28 27.99
N SER A 49 35.18 -40.58 28.79
CA SER A 49 34.33 -41.17 29.81
C SER A 49 32.96 -41.58 29.26
N LEU A 50 32.21 -42.38 30.02
CA LEU A 50 30.81 -42.70 29.68
C LEU A 50 29.94 -41.43 29.58
N GLU A 51 30.24 -40.42 30.41
CA GLU A 51 29.55 -39.13 30.41
C GLU A 51 29.80 -38.36 29.09
N ASP A 52 31.03 -38.37 28.57
CA ASP A 52 31.37 -37.78 27.27
C ASP A 52 30.56 -38.44 26.13
N HIS A 53 30.37 -39.76 26.18
CA HIS A 53 29.56 -40.48 25.20
C HIS A 53 28.06 -40.14 25.29
N GLU A 54 27.53 -39.97 26.50
CA GLU A 54 26.14 -39.56 26.72
C GLU A 54 25.92 -38.11 26.24
N GLU A 55 26.85 -37.20 26.55
CA GLU A 55 26.82 -35.82 26.09
C GLU A 55 26.87 -35.73 24.56
N ARG A 56 27.71 -36.54 23.91
CA ARG A 56 27.74 -36.63 22.44
C ARG A 56 26.37 -37.00 21.85
N SER A 57 25.70 -37.98 22.46
CA SER A 57 24.37 -38.42 22.02
C SER A 57 23.34 -37.29 22.13
N LYS A 58 23.36 -36.55 23.24
CA LYS A 58 22.48 -35.38 23.47
C LYS A 58 22.73 -34.28 22.44
N ILE A 59 24.00 -33.96 22.17
CA ILE A 59 24.36 -32.93 21.19
C ILE A 59 23.91 -33.34 19.78
N LEU A 60 24.13 -34.60 19.39
CA LEU A 60 23.70 -35.11 18.09
C LEU A 60 22.18 -35.05 17.92
N GLN A 61 21.42 -35.35 18.98
CA GLN A 61 19.97 -35.20 18.97
C GLN A 61 19.56 -33.73 18.77
N GLU A 62 20.20 -32.79 19.49
CA GLU A 62 19.91 -31.35 19.33
C GLU A 62 20.24 -30.86 17.91
N VAL A 63 21.35 -31.31 17.33
CA VAL A 63 21.71 -30.98 15.94
C VAL A 63 20.66 -31.48 14.96
N ALA A 64 20.20 -32.72 15.11
CA ALA A 64 19.14 -33.30 14.27
C ALA A 64 17.83 -32.51 14.38
N ASP A 65 17.44 -32.11 15.60
CA ASP A 65 16.23 -31.32 15.83
C ASP A 65 16.34 -29.93 15.17
N LEU A 66 17.51 -29.28 15.25
CA LEU A 66 17.77 -28.00 14.59
C LEU A 66 17.74 -28.13 13.06
N GLU A 67 18.27 -29.22 12.50
CA GLU A 67 18.22 -29.48 11.06
C GLU A 67 16.79 -29.73 10.57
N ASN A 68 16.01 -30.51 11.32
CA ASN A 68 14.60 -30.74 11.05
C ASN A 68 13.80 -29.43 11.05
N PHE A 69 14.04 -28.56 12.04
CA PHE A 69 13.38 -27.26 12.10
C PHE A 69 13.71 -26.37 10.88
N VAL A 70 14.98 -26.31 10.49
CA VAL A 70 15.42 -25.56 9.30
C VAL A 70 14.79 -26.15 8.03
N ALA A 71 14.77 -27.47 7.88
CA ALA A 71 14.15 -28.12 6.72
C ALA A 71 12.65 -27.78 6.63
N MET A 72 11.92 -27.88 7.74
CA MET A 72 10.49 -27.54 7.81
C MET A 72 10.22 -26.07 7.46
N ASP A 73 10.98 -25.13 8.03
CA ASP A 73 10.86 -23.70 7.73
C ASP A 73 11.14 -23.40 6.25
N THR A 74 12.13 -24.07 5.66
CA THR A 74 12.49 -23.90 4.24
C THR A 74 11.36 -24.35 3.33
N VAL A 75 10.76 -25.52 3.61
CA VAL A 75 9.60 -26.04 2.88
C VAL A 75 8.39 -25.12 3.03
N GLN A 76 8.11 -24.64 4.25
CA GLN A 76 7.00 -23.74 4.51
C GLN A 76 7.14 -22.41 3.76
N LYS A 77 8.36 -21.83 3.73
CA LYS A 77 8.65 -20.61 2.98
C LYS A 77 8.46 -20.80 1.49
N ALA A 78 8.92 -21.92 0.94
CA ALA A 78 8.73 -22.26 -0.47
C ALA A 78 7.24 -22.37 -0.83
N ARG A 79 6.45 -23.04 0.02
CA ARG A 79 4.99 -23.16 -0.16
C ARG A 79 4.29 -21.81 -0.19
N ILE A 80 4.54 -20.97 0.82
CA ILE A 80 3.93 -19.62 0.90
C ILE A 80 4.32 -18.78 -0.32
N LYS A 81 5.59 -18.85 -0.74
CA LYS A 81 6.07 -18.14 -1.92
C LYS A 81 5.31 -18.59 -3.18
N TRP A 82 5.17 -19.89 -3.38
CA TRP A 82 4.46 -20.46 -4.53
C TRP A 82 2.98 -20.05 -4.57
N ASP A 83 2.29 -20.07 -3.42
CA ASP A 83 0.89 -19.63 -3.32
C ASP A 83 0.72 -18.14 -3.70
N ILE A 84 1.63 -17.28 -3.21
CA ILE A 84 1.63 -15.85 -3.53
C ILE A 84 1.88 -15.64 -5.04
N GLU A 85 2.90 -16.28 -5.60
CA GLU A 85 3.21 -16.15 -7.02
C GLU A 85 2.05 -16.64 -7.91
N GLY A 86 1.44 -17.76 -7.55
CA GLY A 86 0.27 -18.30 -8.24
C GLY A 86 -0.95 -17.37 -8.18
N THR A 87 -1.22 -16.76 -7.02
CA THR A 87 -2.32 -15.78 -6.88
C THR A 87 -2.07 -14.51 -7.68
N VAL A 88 -0.84 -13.99 -7.69
CA VAL A 88 -0.45 -12.83 -8.50
C VAL A 88 -0.60 -13.12 -9.99
N GLN A 89 -0.17 -14.30 -10.46
CA GLN A 89 -0.32 -14.68 -11.86
C GLN A 89 -1.79 -14.79 -12.26
N LYS A 90 -2.63 -15.46 -11.45
CA LYS A 90 -4.07 -15.56 -11.69
C LYS A 90 -4.73 -14.18 -11.75
N ALA A 91 -4.35 -13.26 -10.86
CA ALA A 91 -4.87 -11.90 -10.86
C ALA A 91 -4.46 -11.14 -12.14
N ARG A 92 -3.21 -11.27 -12.59
CA ARG A 92 -2.73 -10.67 -13.86
C ARG A 92 -3.49 -11.20 -15.06
N ILE A 93 -3.61 -12.52 -15.19
CA ILE A 93 -4.36 -13.16 -16.29
C ILE A 93 -5.81 -12.67 -16.30
N LYS A 94 -6.44 -12.60 -15.13
CA LYS A 94 -7.81 -12.08 -15.00
C LYS A 94 -7.90 -10.63 -15.47
N TRP A 95 -6.96 -9.77 -15.07
CA TRP A 95 -6.88 -8.39 -15.53
C TRP A 95 -6.65 -8.27 -17.04
N ASP A 96 -5.80 -9.11 -17.64
CA ASP A 96 -5.54 -9.08 -19.08
C ASP A 96 -6.79 -9.51 -19.89
N ILE A 97 -7.60 -10.42 -19.34
CA ILE A 97 -8.87 -10.87 -19.95
C ILE A 97 -9.97 -9.82 -19.76
N GLU A 98 -10.17 -9.33 -18.54
CA GLU A 98 -11.31 -8.46 -18.17
C GLU A 98 -11.03 -6.97 -18.38
N GLY A 99 -9.76 -6.57 -18.45
CA GLY A 99 -9.32 -5.17 -18.40
C GLY A 99 -9.83 -4.34 -19.58
N ASP A 100 -10.03 -4.94 -20.75
CA ASP A 100 -10.62 -4.25 -21.90
C ASP A 100 -12.15 -4.14 -21.80
N GLU A 101 -12.82 -5.15 -21.23
CA GLU A 101 -14.29 -5.14 -21.09
C GLU A 101 -14.78 -4.15 -20.03
N ASN A 102 -14.01 -3.98 -18.95
CA ASN A 102 -14.38 -3.10 -17.84
C ASN A 102 -14.37 -1.62 -18.27
N THR A 103 -13.55 -1.23 -19.26
CA THR A 103 -13.49 0.16 -19.75
C THR A 103 -14.81 0.60 -20.37
N LYS A 104 -15.49 -0.22 -21.16
CA LYS A 104 -16.78 0.16 -21.80
C LYS A 104 -17.86 0.42 -20.77
N PHE A 105 -17.96 -0.41 -19.74
CA PHE A 105 -18.92 -0.23 -18.66
C PHE A 105 -18.63 1.05 -17.84
N PHE A 106 -17.38 1.26 -17.43
CA PHE A 106 -16.99 2.48 -16.70
C PHE A 106 -17.15 3.74 -17.54
N HIS A 107 -16.72 3.73 -18.81
CA HIS A 107 -16.93 4.84 -19.72
C HIS A 107 -18.42 5.08 -19.98
N GLY A 108 -19.24 4.03 -20.03
CA GLY A 108 -20.69 4.12 -20.10
C GLY A 108 -21.29 4.82 -18.88
N LEU A 109 -20.87 4.42 -17.67
CA LEU A 109 -21.29 5.02 -16.40
C LEU A 109 -20.85 6.49 -16.30
N VAL A 110 -19.60 6.79 -16.67
CA VAL A 110 -19.07 8.17 -16.72
C VAL A 110 -19.84 9.00 -17.73
N LYS A 111 -20.11 8.49 -18.94
CA LYS A 111 -20.92 9.19 -19.95
C LYS A 111 -22.35 9.43 -19.45
N GLN A 112 -22.99 8.44 -18.82
CA GLN A 112 -24.33 8.59 -18.24
C GLN A 112 -24.35 9.65 -17.14
N LYS A 113 -23.36 9.63 -16.24
CA LYS A 113 -23.22 10.60 -15.15
C LYS A 113 -22.92 12.01 -15.69
N ARG A 114 -22.07 12.14 -16.71
CA ARG A 114 -21.85 13.42 -17.42
C ARG A 114 -23.15 13.95 -18.03
N ARG A 115 -23.94 13.09 -18.69
CA ARG A 115 -25.24 13.48 -19.25
C ARG A 115 -26.22 13.95 -18.18
N SER A 116 -26.32 13.23 -17.05
CA SER A 116 -27.25 13.59 -15.98
C SER A 116 -26.80 14.79 -15.14
N GLN A 117 -25.50 15.08 -15.12
CA GLN A 117 -24.91 16.21 -14.38
C GLN A 117 -24.61 17.42 -15.28
N SER A 118 -24.92 17.33 -16.57
CA SER A 118 -24.77 18.45 -17.49
C SER A 118 -25.72 19.57 -17.08
N ILE A 119 -25.16 20.73 -16.76
CA ILE A 119 -25.93 21.93 -16.43
C ILE A 119 -26.54 22.45 -17.74
N GLN A 120 -27.86 22.30 -17.89
CA GLN A 120 -28.60 22.75 -19.08
C GLN A 120 -28.86 24.26 -19.08
N GLY A 121 -28.76 24.88 -17.90
CA GLY A 121 -28.96 26.30 -17.71
C GLY A 121 -28.99 26.65 -16.23
N ILE A 122 -28.90 27.94 -15.95
CA ILE A 122 -28.97 28.49 -14.60
C ILE A 122 -29.98 29.63 -14.55
N LEU A 123 -30.71 29.74 -13.45
CA LEU A 123 -31.55 30.90 -13.17
C LEU A 123 -30.70 31.95 -12.47
N HIS A 124 -30.49 33.09 -13.11
CA HIS A 124 -29.73 34.22 -12.56
C HIS A 124 -30.56 35.49 -12.71
N GLU A 125 -30.79 36.20 -11.60
CA GLU A 125 -31.56 37.47 -11.56
C GLU A 125 -32.96 37.38 -12.22
N GLY A 126 -33.62 36.23 -12.09
CA GLY A 126 -34.94 35.98 -12.66
C GLY A 126 -34.94 35.59 -14.14
N ASN A 127 -33.79 35.60 -14.81
CA ASN A 127 -33.62 35.17 -16.20
C ASN A 127 -33.04 33.76 -16.28
N TRP A 128 -33.62 32.91 -17.13
CA TRP A 128 -33.08 31.58 -17.41
C TRP A 128 -32.01 31.66 -18.49
N ILE A 129 -30.77 31.34 -18.12
CA ILE A 129 -29.61 31.39 -19.01
C ILE A 129 -29.24 29.96 -19.40
N SER A 130 -29.33 29.64 -20.69
CA SER A 130 -29.00 28.32 -21.24
C SER A 130 -27.80 28.33 -22.19
N GLU A 131 -27.33 29.52 -22.63
CA GLU A 131 -26.18 29.65 -23.54
C GLU A 131 -24.87 29.30 -22.82
N PRO A 132 -24.08 28.31 -23.27
CA PRO A 132 -22.93 27.80 -22.53
C PRO A 132 -21.88 28.86 -22.15
N HIS A 133 -21.62 29.83 -23.05
CA HIS A 133 -20.69 30.93 -22.77
C HIS A 133 -21.17 31.80 -21.60
N GLN A 134 -22.45 32.15 -21.58
CA GLN A 134 -23.05 33.00 -20.55
C GLN A 134 -23.15 32.25 -19.21
N VAL A 135 -23.48 30.95 -19.24
CA VAL A 135 -23.47 30.11 -18.04
C VAL A 135 -22.06 30.09 -17.41
N LYS A 136 -21.00 29.89 -18.23
CA LYS A 136 -19.60 29.91 -17.75
C LYS A 136 -19.25 31.26 -17.09
N GLU A 137 -19.63 32.37 -17.72
CA GLU A 137 -19.34 33.72 -17.24
C GLU A 137 -20.01 34.02 -15.89
N VAL A 138 -21.31 33.70 -15.76
CA VAL A 138 -22.06 33.89 -14.51
C VAL A 138 -21.52 33.01 -13.38
N PHE A 139 -21.18 31.75 -13.68
CA PHE A 139 -20.53 30.88 -12.69
C PHE A 139 -19.18 31.42 -12.21
N LEU A 140 -18.36 31.89 -13.16
CA LEU A 140 -17.04 32.45 -12.86
C LEU A 140 -17.15 33.69 -11.98
N ASN A 141 -18.05 34.63 -12.32
CA ASN A 141 -18.23 35.86 -11.57
C ASN A 141 -18.78 35.60 -10.15
N PHE A 142 -19.77 34.70 -10.03
CA PHE A 142 -20.28 34.26 -8.72
C PHE A 142 -19.19 33.75 -7.78
N TYR A 143 -18.28 32.89 -8.28
CA TYR A 143 -17.20 32.35 -7.46
C TYR A 143 -16.05 33.34 -7.25
N LYS A 144 -15.75 34.21 -8.22
CA LYS A 144 -14.79 35.31 -8.03
C LYS A 144 -15.22 36.18 -6.85
N GLU A 145 -16.46 36.66 -6.82
CA GLU A 145 -16.99 37.48 -5.72
C GLU A 145 -16.99 36.71 -4.40
N LYS A 146 -17.42 35.45 -4.43
CA LYS A 146 -17.46 34.60 -3.24
C LYS A 146 -16.08 34.33 -2.61
N PHE A 147 -15.04 34.24 -3.43
CA PHE A 147 -13.67 33.97 -2.96
C PHE A 147 -12.81 35.22 -2.78
N GLN A 148 -13.16 36.36 -3.40
CA GLN A 148 -12.56 37.67 -3.10
C GLN A 148 -12.83 38.10 -1.65
N ALA A 149 -13.96 37.72 -1.06
CA ALA A 149 -14.29 38.02 0.34
C ALA A 149 -13.40 37.30 1.38
N ASN A 150 -12.47 36.43 0.98
CA ASN A 150 -11.55 35.70 1.85
C ASN A 150 -10.07 35.93 1.51
N GLU A 151 -9.73 37.04 0.87
CA GLU A 151 -8.35 37.32 0.45
C GLU A 151 -7.42 37.76 1.60
N SER A 152 -7.93 38.00 2.81
CA SER A 152 -7.11 38.41 3.97
C SER A 152 -6.56 37.27 4.83
N LEU A 153 -6.79 35.98 4.52
CA LEU A 153 -6.37 34.87 5.40
C LEU A 153 -5.73 33.65 4.72
N VAL A 154 -5.31 33.71 3.46
CA VAL A 154 -4.58 32.58 2.85
C VAL A 154 -3.30 33.05 2.17
N SER A 155 -2.18 32.98 2.90
CA SER A 155 -0.86 32.97 2.28
C SER A 155 -0.69 31.65 1.52
N PHE A 156 -0.78 31.69 0.20
CA PHE A 156 -0.28 30.59 -0.62
C PHE A 156 1.24 30.65 -0.64
N SER A 157 1.87 29.79 0.16
CA SER A 157 3.26 29.40 -0.08
C SER A 157 3.32 28.57 -1.36
N PRO A 158 4.31 28.78 -2.26
CA PRO A 158 4.50 27.92 -3.42
C PRO A 158 4.67 26.47 -2.98
N PHE A 159 3.88 25.58 -3.57
CA PHE A 159 4.00 24.13 -3.42
C PHE A 159 5.23 23.67 -4.20
N ASP A 160 6.36 23.54 -3.53
CA ASP A 160 7.40 22.58 -3.90
C ASP A 160 7.70 21.74 -2.64
N ASP A 161 7.88 20.44 -2.87
CA ASP A 161 8.31 19.41 -1.91
C ASP A 161 7.27 18.89 -0.90
N PHE A 162 6.45 17.90 -1.29
CA PHE A 162 6.29 16.62 -0.56
C PHE A 162 5.26 15.70 -1.26
N ILE A 163 5.72 14.64 -1.93
CA ILE A 163 4.98 13.38 -1.97
C ILE A 163 5.73 12.44 -1.04
N ASP A 164 5.27 12.37 0.21
CA ASP A 164 5.48 11.15 0.98
C ASP A 164 4.16 10.74 1.62
N ALA A 165 3.82 9.49 1.32
CA ALA A 165 2.52 8.89 1.58
C ALA A 165 2.20 8.89 3.08
N ASN A 166 1.02 9.37 3.47
CA ASN A 166 0.13 8.83 4.52
C ASN A 166 -1.06 9.78 4.77
N VAL A 167 -2.17 9.61 4.04
CA VAL A 167 -3.45 10.21 4.46
C VAL A 167 -4.24 9.16 5.23
N THR A 168 -4.41 9.38 6.52
CA THR A 168 -5.30 8.60 7.37
C THR A 168 -6.68 9.23 7.36
N ILE A 169 -7.70 8.44 7.05
CA ILE A 169 -9.09 8.87 7.05
C ILE A 169 -9.62 8.81 8.48
N LEU A 170 -10.00 9.97 9.05
CA LEU A 170 -10.86 10.06 10.24
C LEU A 170 -12.30 10.30 9.79
N PRO A 171 -13.31 9.69 10.45
CA PRO A 171 -14.70 9.85 10.07
C PRO A 171 -15.25 11.14 10.67
N LEU A 172 -15.64 12.09 9.82
CA LEU A 172 -16.44 13.25 10.23
C LEU A 172 -17.92 12.94 10.02
N HIS A 173 -18.63 12.84 11.15
CA HIS A 173 -20.08 12.83 11.23
C HIS A 173 -20.64 14.20 10.85
N CYS A 174 -21.62 14.18 9.93
CA CYS A 174 -22.78 15.08 9.80
C CYS A 174 -22.57 16.60 9.61
N THR A 175 -22.92 17.14 8.44
CA THR A 175 -24.23 17.79 8.20
C THR A 175 -24.29 18.46 6.80
N LYS A 176 -25.34 18.10 6.04
CA LYS A 176 -26.02 18.86 4.97
C LYS A 176 -25.21 19.92 4.19
N SER A 177 -24.46 19.50 3.15
CA SER A 177 -24.27 20.26 1.89
C SER A 177 -23.58 19.38 0.83
N ILE A 178 -24.36 18.73 -0.03
CA ILE A 178 -23.92 17.66 -0.96
C ILE A 178 -23.29 18.24 -2.26
N ARG A 179 -22.46 19.29 -2.17
CA ARG A 179 -21.79 19.84 -3.37
C ARG A 179 -20.26 19.97 -3.27
N SER A 180 -19.68 19.93 -2.07
CA SER A 180 -18.21 19.95 -1.90
C SER A 180 -17.60 18.55 -1.70
N VAL A 181 -18.37 17.58 -1.19
CA VAL A 181 -17.87 16.26 -0.80
C VAL A 181 -17.53 15.35 -2.01
N ILE A 182 -18.17 15.55 -3.16
CA ILE A 182 -17.98 14.68 -4.34
C ILE A 182 -16.67 15.00 -5.09
N MET A 183 -16.23 16.25 -5.10
CA MET A 183 -14.94 16.65 -5.70
C MET A 183 -13.75 16.06 -4.92
N LEU A 184 -13.84 16.06 -3.59
CA LEU A 184 -12.85 15.41 -2.74
C LEU A 184 -12.91 13.88 -2.84
N SER A 185 -14.10 13.28 -3.00
CA SER A 185 -14.23 11.83 -3.17
C SER A 185 -13.60 11.31 -4.47
N LEU A 186 -13.78 12.03 -5.58
CA LEU A 186 -13.17 11.66 -6.87
C LEU A 186 -11.67 11.94 -6.91
N ALA A 187 -11.20 13.00 -6.25
CA ALA A 187 -9.77 13.29 -6.13
C ALA A 187 -9.04 12.27 -5.23
N VAL A 188 -9.66 11.84 -4.13
CA VAL A 188 -9.10 10.83 -3.23
C VAL A 188 -9.09 9.44 -3.88
N GLU A 189 -10.13 9.08 -4.65
CA GLU A 189 -10.10 7.84 -5.44
C GLU A 189 -9.03 7.88 -6.55
N CYS A 190 -8.84 9.01 -7.23
CA CYS A 190 -7.78 9.16 -8.25
C CYS A 190 -6.36 9.10 -7.66
N LEU A 191 -6.14 9.61 -6.45
CA LEU A 191 -4.84 9.54 -5.77
C LEU A 191 -4.46 8.09 -5.36
N VAL A 192 -5.45 7.27 -5.04
CA VAL A 192 -5.24 5.83 -4.77
C VAL A 192 -4.80 5.08 -6.03
N TYR A 193 -5.29 5.46 -7.22
CA TYR A 193 -4.88 4.87 -8.49
C TYR A 193 -3.56 5.43 -9.05
N CYS A 194 -3.17 6.66 -8.70
CA CYS A 194 -1.93 7.29 -9.16
C CYS A 194 -0.66 6.68 -8.55
N SER A 195 -0.75 6.02 -7.38
CA SER A 195 0.40 5.44 -6.66
C SER A 195 0.98 4.16 -7.28
N ILE A 196 0.45 3.69 -8.43
CA ILE A 196 0.86 2.45 -9.12
C ILE A 196 1.61 2.75 -10.44
N GLY A 197 1.97 4.01 -10.71
CA GLY A 197 2.82 4.36 -11.86
C GLY A 197 2.07 4.63 -13.16
N PHE A 198 0.89 5.24 -13.08
CA PHE A 198 0.10 5.67 -14.24
C PHE A 198 0.12 7.21 -14.34
N SER A 199 1.23 7.79 -14.82
CA SER A 199 1.41 9.25 -14.85
C SER A 199 0.97 9.98 -16.12
N CYS A 200 0.63 9.30 -17.23
CA CYS A 200 0.44 10.02 -18.51
C CYS A 200 -1.01 10.29 -18.95
N CYS A 201 -2.03 9.67 -18.36
CA CYS A 201 -3.41 9.83 -18.86
C CYS A 201 -4.28 10.83 -18.06
N PHE A 202 -3.78 11.40 -16.95
CA PHE A 202 -4.61 12.21 -16.06
C PHE A 202 -4.63 13.70 -16.42
N LEU A 203 -3.52 14.26 -16.93
CA LEU A 203 -3.44 15.68 -17.28
C LEU A 203 -4.23 16.02 -18.56
N THR A 204 -4.36 15.09 -19.49
CA THR A 204 -5.25 15.24 -20.66
C THR A 204 -6.72 15.24 -20.25
N TYR A 205 -7.11 14.35 -19.32
CA TYR A 205 -8.52 14.21 -18.90
C TYR A 205 -9.05 15.33 -17.99
N PHE A 206 -8.17 16.04 -17.27
CA PHE A 206 -8.60 17.17 -16.43
C PHE A 206 -8.78 18.46 -17.24
N GLY A 207 -8.01 18.64 -18.32
CA GLY A 207 -8.23 19.71 -19.31
C GLY A 207 -9.57 19.57 -20.03
N ASP A 208 -9.92 18.34 -20.43
CA ASP A 208 -11.19 18.02 -21.10
C ASP A 208 -12.42 18.14 -20.18
N TRP A 209 -12.24 18.15 -18.86
CA TRP A 209 -13.35 18.34 -17.90
C TRP A 209 -13.82 19.80 -17.81
N ILE A 210 -12.97 20.77 -18.20
CA ILE A 210 -13.32 22.19 -18.31
C ILE A 210 -13.83 22.53 -19.74
N GLY A 211 -13.65 21.63 -20.71
CA GLY A 211 -14.10 21.83 -22.08
C GLY A 211 -13.38 23.01 -22.74
N ILE A 212 -12.10 22.78 -23.06
CA ILE A 212 -11.43 23.35 -24.25
C ILE A 212 -11.44 22.25 -25.31
#